data_AF-A0A7M7R383-F1
#
_entry.id   AF-A0A7M7R383-F1
#
_cell.length_a   1.000
_cell.length_b   1.000
_cell.length_c   1.000
_cell.angle_alpha   90.00
_cell.angle_beta   90.00
_cell.angle_gamma   90.00
#
_symmetry.space_group_name_H-M   'P 1'
#
loop_
_entity.id
_entity.type
_entity.pdbx_description
1 polymer ?
#
loop_
_entity_poly.entity_id
_entity_poly.type
_entity_poly.pdbx_seq_one_letter_code
_entity_poly.pdbx_strand_id
1 'polypeptide(L)'
;MYAKRNLLNTPEEAEAHRRYKIFDEGKRIYLGQGITSRVDAWRTLRTTKPLSTFAAGAAQLIWKKELPYFCLDLKKVKKIVSGEKSIQLFCPNKLELFFGLCADYIHNTRSYKNYPIDKRQYLMNACTTALT
;
A
#
# COMPACT_ATOMS: atom_id res chain seq x y z
N MET A 1 4.93 31.05 18.37
CA MET A 1 4.59 29.78 19.04
C MET A 1 4.50 28.70 17.98
N TYR A 2 5.47 27.79 17.92
CA TYR A 2 5.42 26.67 16.98
C TYR A 2 4.45 25.61 17.50
N ALA A 3 3.35 25.40 16.79
CA ALA A 3 2.38 24.36 17.09
C ALA A 3 3.08 22.99 17.02
N LYS A 4 3.08 22.26 18.14
CA LYS A 4 3.56 20.88 18.24
C LYS A 4 2.80 20.03 17.21
N ARG A 5 3.44 19.72 16.10
CA ARG A 5 3.02 18.63 15.21
C ARG A 5 3.24 17.34 15.99
N ASN A 6 2.17 16.72 16.47
CA ASN A 6 2.17 15.30 16.83
C ASN A 6 2.31 14.48 15.54
N LEU A 7 3.50 14.53 14.96
CA LEU A 7 4.00 13.46 14.10
C LEU A 7 4.16 12.28 15.05
N LEU A 8 3.41 11.20 14.81
CA LEU A 8 3.61 9.91 15.48
C LEU A 8 5.11 9.58 15.39
N ASN A 9 5.82 9.78 16.49
CA ASN A 9 7.25 9.61 16.61
C ASN A 9 7.48 8.22 17.18
N THR A 10 7.26 7.19 16.36
CA THR A 10 7.96 5.89 16.35
C THR A 10 7.11 4.84 15.61
N PRO A 11 7.73 3.90 14.88
CA PRO A 11 7.04 2.74 14.31
C PRO A 11 6.30 1.88 15.36
N GLU A 12 6.81 1.86 16.59
CA GLU A 12 6.28 1.07 17.71
C GLU A 12 4.89 1.55 18.18
N GLU A 13 4.65 2.87 18.25
CA GLU A 13 3.32 3.41 18.55
C GLU A 13 2.30 3.11 17.45
N ALA A 14 2.75 2.98 16.20
CA ALA A 14 1.89 2.69 15.07
C ALA A 14 1.38 1.23 15.08
N GLU A 15 2.15 0.28 15.59
CA GLU A 15 1.71 -1.13 15.73
C GLU A 15 0.62 -1.33 16.78
N ALA A 16 0.50 -0.43 17.77
CA ALA A 16 -0.60 -0.47 18.74
C ALA A 16 -1.97 -0.12 18.13
N HIS A 17 -2.02 0.32 16.87
CA HIS A 17 -3.25 0.70 16.21
C HIS A 17 -3.79 -0.43 15.32
N ARG A 18 -5.07 -0.77 15.49
CA ARG A 18 -5.75 -1.67 14.55
C ARG A 18 -5.78 -1.03 13.15
N ARG A 19 -5.61 -1.83 12.10
CA ARG A 19 -5.75 -1.38 10.70
C ARG A 19 -7.09 -0.65 10.53
N TYR A 20 -7.05 0.46 9.78
CA TYR A 20 -8.14 1.41 9.57
C TYR A 20 -8.54 2.28 10.77
N LYS A 21 -7.79 2.25 11.88
CA LYS A 21 -7.99 3.21 12.97
C LYS A 21 -7.78 4.63 12.46
N ILE A 22 -8.78 5.47 12.66
CA ILE A 22 -8.72 6.90 12.39
C ILE A 22 -8.18 7.60 13.64
N PHE A 23 -7.26 8.52 13.44
CA PHE A 23 -6.62 9.31 14.49
C PHE A 23 -6.34 10.73 13.99
N ASP A 24 -5.69 11.56 14.81
CA ASP A 24 -5.38 12.96 14.47
C ASP A 24 -6.66 13.73 14.12
N GLU A 25 -7.62 13.75 15.06
CA GLU A 25 -8.91 14.45 14.93
C GLU A 25 -9.72 14.07 13.69
N GLY A 26 -9.59 12.82 13.22
CA GLY A 26 -10.32 12.38 12.02
C GLY A 26 -9.58 12.60 10.70
N LYS A 27 -8.35 13.12 10.73
CA LYS A 27 -7.60 13.50 9.51
C LYS A 27 -6.76 12.36 8.96
N ARG A 28 -6.30 11.43 9.79
CA ARG A 28 -5.37 10.36 9.40
C ARG A 28 -5.93 8.98 9.68
N ILE A 29 -5.57 8.02 8.84
CA ILE A 29 -5.94 6.62 8.97
C ILE A 29 -4.69 5.75 8.96
N TYR A 30 -4.65 4.79 9.87
CA TYR A 30 -3.60 3.79 9.91
C TYR A 30 -3.92 2.64 8.96
N LEU A 31 -2.96 2.24 8.12
CA LEU A 31 -3.14 1.15 7.14
C LEU A 31 -2.43 -0.14 7.58
N GLY A 32 -1.51 -0.07 8.54
CA GLY A 32 -0.68 -1.20 8.97
C GLY A 32 0.80 -0.96 8.70
N GLN A 33 1.68 -1.72 9.38
CA GLN A 33 3.14 -1.70 9.17
C GLN A 33 3.75 -0.28 9.21
N GLY A 34 3.28 0.57 10.13
CA GLY A 34 3.73 1.97 10.24
C GLY A 34 3.24 2.92 9.14
N ILE A 35 2.44 2.44 8.17
CA ILE A 35 1.94 3.26 7.07
C ILE A 35 0.63 3.94 7.46
N THR A 36 0.57 5.26 7.21
CA THR A 36 -0.61 6.08 7.42
C THR A 36 -0.94 6.86 6.17
N SER A 37 -2.23 7.17 5.99
CA SER A 37 -2.71 8.04 4.91
C SER A 37 -3.65 9.11 5.47
N ARG A 38 -3.95 10.13 4.68
CA ARG A 38 -5.06 11.03 4.99
C ARG A 38 -6.39 10.30 4.73
N VAL A 39 -7.39 10.58 5.57
CA VAL A 39 -8.69 9.90 5.50
C VAL A 39 -9.40 10.17 4.16
N ASP A 40 -9.35 11.41 3.67
CA ASP A 40 -9.90 11.82 2.38
C ASP A 40 -9.23 11.08 1.22
N ALA A 41 -7.89 11.08 1.16
CA ALA A 41 -7.13 10.39 0.12
C ALA A 41 -7.41 8.88 0.13
N TRP A 42 -7.48 8.26 1.32
CA TRP A 42 -7.82 6.85 1.46
C TRP A 42 -9.24 6.52 1.00
N ARG A 43 -10.22 7.36 1.34
CA ARG A 43 -11.61 7.21 0.89
C ARG A 43 -11.70 7.28 -0.63
N THR A 44 -11.07 8.28 -1.23
CA THR A 44 -11.02 8.42 -2.70
C THR A 44 -10.42 7.16 -3.34
N LEU A 45 -9.26 6.72 -2.86
CA LEU A 45 -8.60 5.53 -3.38
C LEU A 45 -9.50 4.29 -3.29
N ARG A 46 -10.16 4.06 -2.14
CA ARG A 46 -11.08 2.92 -1.94
C ARG A 46 -12.31 2.91 -2.84
N THR A 47 -12.68 4.05 -3.41
CA THR A 47 -13.80 4.14 -4.35
C THR A 47 -13.36 4.09 -5.81
N THR A 48 -12.04 4.17 -6.06
CA THR A 48 -11.46 4.21 -7.39
C THR A 48 -11.56 2.85 -8.06
N LYS A 49 -12.03 2.84 -9.30
CA LYS A 49 -12.06 1.66 -10.17
C LYS A 49 -11.24 1.95 -11.42
N PRO A 50 -10.64 0.93 -12.06
CA PRO A 50 -10.61 -0.50 -11.71
C PRO A 50 -9.61 -0.88 -10.58
N LEU A 51 -9.55 -2.17 -10.22
CA LEU A 51 -8.58 -2.73 -9.25
C LEU A 51 -7.13 -2.33 -9.55
N SER A 52 -6.72 -2.27 -10.81
CA SER A 52 -5.36 -1.87 -11.18
C SER A 52 -5.02 -0.45 -10.73
N THR A 53 -5.98 0.49 -10.82
CA THR A 53 -5.80 1.86 -10.34
C THR A 53 -5.73 1.90 -8.81
N PHE A 54 -6.53 1.10 -8.12
CA PHE A 54 -6.41 0.93 -6.67
C PHE A 54 -5.03 0.39 -6.28
N ALA A 55 -4.58 -0.68 -6.95
CA ALA A 55 -3.29 -1.30 -6.69
C ALA A 55 -2.12 -0.33 -6.93
N ALA A 56 -2.13 0.43 -8.03
CA ALA A 56 -1.13 1.46 -8.28
C ALA A 56 -1.13 2.54 -7.19
N GLY A 57 -2.30 3.01 -6.76
CA GLY A 57 -2.40 3.99 -5.67
C GLY A 57 -1.94 3.42 -4.31
N ALA A 58 -2.24 2.15 -4.03
CA ALA A 58 -1.77 1.46 -2.82
C ALA A 58 -0.25 1.29 -2.83
N ALA A 59 0.35 0.93 -3.96
CA ALA A 59 1.80 0.86 -4.11
C ALA A 59 2.46 2.23 -3.89
N GLN A 60 1.89 3.30 -4.47
CA GLN A 60 2.37 4.66 -4.25
C GLN A 60 2.23 5.12 -2.78
N LEU A 61 1.20 4.68 -2.06
CA LEU A 61 1.06 5.01 -0.64
C LEU A 61 2.17 4.37 0.22
N ILE A 62 2.54 3.13 -0.09
CA ILE A 62 3.51 2.34 0.70
C ILE A 62 4.95 2.73 0.37
N TRP A 63 5.27 2.85 -0.92
CA TRP A 63 6.65 3.07 -1.41
C TRP A 63 6.89 4.49 -1.93
N LYS A 64 5.86 5.31 -2.13
CA LYS A 64 5.98 6.71 -2.57
C LYS A 64 6.87 6.84 -3.82
N LYS A 65 7.91 7.68 -3.76
CA LYS A 65 8.87 7.89 -4.84
C LYS A 65 9.92 6.78 -4.95
N GLU A 66 9.92 5.83 -4.01
CA GLU A 66 10.94 4.78 -3.94
C GLU A 66 10.56 3.51 -4.71
N LEU A 67 9.30 3.39 -5.15
CA LEU A 67 8.80 2.21 -5.87
C LEU A 67 9.71 1.76 -7.03
N PRO A 68 10.26 2.65 -7.88
CA PRO A 68 11.13 2.25 -9.00
C PRO A 68 12.46 1.61 -8.58
N TYR A 69 12.86 1.74 -7.30
CA TYR A 69 14.10 1.18 -6.76
C TYR A 69 13.87 -0.17 -6.06
N PHE A 70 12.64 -0.69 -6.07
CA PHE A 70 12.32 -1.99 -5.50
C PHE A 70 11.92 -3.00 -6.57
N CYS A 71 12.24 -4.27 -6.35
CA CYS A 71 11.85 -5.37 -7.21
C CYS A 71 11.42 -6.60 -6.42
N LEU A 72 10.59 -7.44 -7.03
CA LEU A 72 10.18 -8.73 -6.45
C LEU A 72 11.27 -9.80 -6.60
N ASP A 73 12.12 -9.68 -7.62
CA ASP A 73 13.16 -10.65 -7.93
C ASP A 73 14.38 -9.96 -8.57
N LEU A 74 15.49 -9.92 -7.84
CA LEU A 74 16.75 -9.33 -8.30
C LEU A 74 17.31 -10.02 -9.54
N LYS A 75 17.04 -11.32 -9.74
CA LYS A 75 17.53 -12.06 -10.91
C LYS A 75 16.91 -11.58 -12.22
N LYS A 76 15.78 -10.87 -12.16
CA LYS A 76 15.04 -10.34 -13.32
C LYS A 76 15.37 -8.90 -13.65
N VAL A 77 16.23 -8.24 -12.86
CA VAL A 77 16.65 -6.86 -13.09
C VAL A 77 17.62 -6.82 -14.27
N LYS A 78 17.13 -6.39 -15.43
CA LYS A 78 17.90 -6.43 -16.69
C LYS A 78 18.96 -5.34 -16.85
N LYS A 79 18.98 -4.28 -16.02
CA LYS A 79 20.03 -3.26 -16.00
C LYS A 79 19.84 -2.31 -14.82
N ILE A 80 20.96 -1.87 -14.26
CA ILE A 80 21.06 -0.89 -13.17
C ILE A 80 20.35 0.39 -13.61
N VAL A 81 19.32 0.80 -12.88
CA VAL A 81 18.68 2.11 -13.06
C VAL A 81 19.77 3.16 -12.85
N SER A 82 20.04 3.96 -13.88
CA SER A 82 21.02 5.04 -13.82
C SER A 82 20.64 6.02 -12.71
N GLY A 83 21.45 6.06 -11.65
CA GLY A 83 21.22 6.87 -10.46
C GLY A 83 21.90 6.28 -9.23
N GLU A 84 22.20 7.13 -8.24
CA GLU A 84 22.98 6.83 -7.02
C GLU A 84 22.40 5.73 -6.11
N LYS A 85 21.20 5.19 -6.40
CA LYS A 85 20.53 4.19 -5.56
C LYS A 85 20.45 2.81 -6.24
N SER A 86 21.01 1.81 -5.57
CA SER A 86 20.91 0.40 -5.95
C SER A 86 19.47 -0.11 -5.88
N ILE A 87 19.07 -0.96 -6.83
CA ILE A 87 17.79 -1.67 -6.78
C ILE A 87 17.82 -2.67 -5.61
N GLN A 88 16.77 -2.66 -4.79
CA GLN A 88 16.61 -3.51 -3.61
C GLN A 88 15.41 -4.44 -3.75
N LEU A 89 15.37 -5.49 -2.93
CA LEU A 89 14.16 -6.31 -2.80
C LEU A 89 13.10 -5.58 -1.99
N PHE A 90 11.84 -5.80 -2.33
CA PHE A 90 10.74 -5.35 -1.48
C PHE A 90 10.84 -5.97 -0.08
N CYS A 91 10.64 -5.14 0.95
CA CYS A 91 10.54 -5.62 2.33
C CYS A 91 9.28 -6.50 2.50
N PRO A 92 9.38 -7.71 3.10
CA PRO A 92 8.26 -8.64 3.27
C PRO A 92 7.03 -7.99 3.92
N ASN A 93 7.23 -7.28 5.03
CA ASN A 93 6.14 -6.63 5.77
C ASN A 93 5.35 -5.63 4.92
N LYS A 94 6.04 -4.87 4.06
CA LYS A 94 5.40 -3.90 3.15
C LYS A 94 4.65 -4.59 2.01
N LEU A 95 5.16 -5.72 1.52
CA LEU A 95 4.44 -6.56 0.55
C LEU A 95 3.18 -7.16 1.15
N GLU A 96 3.27 -7.71 2.37
CA GLU A 96 2.11 -8.24 3.08
C GLU A 96 1.04 -7.17 3.30
N LEU A 97 1.45 -5.94 3.65
CA LEU A 97 0.54 -4.81 3.70
C LEU A 97 -0.12 -4.55 2.35
N PHE A 98 0.67 -4.45 1.27
CA PHE A 98 0.14 -4.20 -0.07
C PHE A 98 -0.90 -5.24 -0.50
N PHE A 99 -0.56 -6.54 -0.38
CA PHE A 99 -1.48 -7.61 -0.70
C PHE A 99 -2.69 -7.63 0.24
N GLY A 100 -2.50 -7.33 1.52
CA GLY A 100 -3.60 -7.17 2.47
C GLY A 100 -4.59 -6.08 2.06
N LEU A 101 -4.11 -4.91 1.64
CA LEU A 101 -4.96 -3.82 1.16
C LEU A 101 -5.69 -4.18 -0.13
N CYS A 102 -5.03 -4.89 -1.06
CA CYS A 102 -5.66 -5.38 -2.30
C CYS A 102 -6.75 -6.42 -2.01
N ALA A 103 -6.47 -7.36 -1.11
CA ALA A 103 -7.44 -8.36 -0.68
C ALA A 103 -8.66 -7.67 -0.03
N ASP A 104 -8.43 -6.76 0.91
CA ASP A 104 -9.48 -5.98 1.55
C ASP A 104 -10.34 -5.24 0.52
N TYR A 105 -9.72 -4.64 -0.50
CA TYR A 105 -10.44 -3.97 -1.58
C TYR A 105 -11.29 -4.95 -2.42
N ILE A 106 -10.75 -6.10 -2.82
CA ILE A 106 -11.48 -7.12 -3.58
C ILE A 106 -12.66 -7.68 -2.77
N HIS A 107 -12.46 -7.96 -1.48
CA HIS A 107 -13.51 -8.50 -0.61
C HIS A 107 -14.64 -7.51 -0.35
N ASN A 108 -14.32 -6.22 -0.20
CA ASN A 108 -15.32 -5.21 0.18
C ASN A 108 -15.98 -4.52 -1.03
N THR A 109 -15.39 -4.60 -2.22
CA THR A 109 -15.93 -3.93 -3.40
C THR A 109 -17.06 -4.73 -4.04
N ARG A 110 -18.23 -4.10 -4.23
CA ARG A 110 -19.44 -4.74 -4.81
C ARG A 110 -19.17 -5.47 -6.13
N SER A 111 -18.25 -4.96 -6.95
CA SER A 111 -17.89 -5.54 -8.25
C SER A 111 -17.14 -6.88 -8.15
N TYR A 112 -16.44 -7.16 -7.05
CA TYR A 112 -15.57 -8.33 -6.90
C TYR A 112 -15.99 -9.25 -5.74
N LYS A 113 -16.78 -8.75 -4.78
CA LYS A 113 -17.18 -9.50 -3.59
C LYS A 113 -17.90 -10.82 -3.86
N ASN A 114 -18.51 -11.00 -5.03
CA ASN A 114 -19.21 -12.23 -5.39
C ASN A 114 -18.39 -13.13 -6.33
N TYR A 115 -17.13 -12.80 -6.61
CA TYR A 115 -16.29 -13.63 -7.46
C TYR A 115 -15.89 -14.92 -6.76
N PRO A 116 -15.81 -16.05 -7.49
CA PRO A 116 -15.22 -17.29 -7.01
C PRO A 116 -13.79 -17.07 -6.53
N ILE A 117 -13.33 -17.96 -5.64
CA ILE A 117 -11.99 -17.90 -5.03
C ILE A 117 -10.91 -17.84 -6.12
N ASP A 118 -10.98 -18.67 -7.15
CA ASP A 118 -10.01 -18.71 -8.24
C ASP A 118 -9.90 -17.37 -8.98
N LYS A 119 -11.04 -16.71 -9.24
CA LYS A 119 -11.06 -15.39 -9.86
C LYS A 119 -10.48 -14.32 -8.94
N ARG A 120 -10.70 -14.40 -7.63
CA ARG A 120 -10.07 -13.48 -6.67
C ARG A 120 -8.56 -13.70 -6.59
N GLN A 121 -8.10 -14.95 -6.63
CA GLN A 121 -6.67 -15.27 -6.67
C GLN A 121 -6.02 -14.76 -7.95
N TYR A 122 -6.69 -14.90 -9.09
CA TYR A 122 -6.24 -14.29 -10.34
C TYR A 122 -6.12 -12.76 -10.24
N LEU A 123 -7.12 -12.08 -9.65
CA LEU A 123 -7.08 -10.64 -9.42
C LEU A 123 -5.93 -10.23 -8.46
N MET A 124 -5.68 -11.03 -7.42
CA MET A 124 -4.55 -10.82 -6.51
C MET A 124 -3.20 -10.95 -7.21
N ASN A 125 -3.05 -11.95 -8.08
CA ASN A 125 -1.87 -12.09 -8.92
C ASN A 125 -1.73 -10.91 -9.89
N ALA A 126 -2.84 -10.40 -10.44
CA ALA A 126 -2.82 -9.23 -11.30
C ALA A 126 -2.34 -7.96 -10.58
N CYS A 127 -2.54 -7.84 -9.26
CA CYS A 127 -2.03 -6.71 -8.49
C CYS A 127 -0.48 -6.62 -8.48
N THR A 128 0.25 -7.70 -8.76
CA THR A 128 1.72 -7.63 -8.84
C THR A 128 2.20 -6.76 -10.00
N THR A 129 1.36 -6.55 -11.02
CA THR A 129 1.67 -5.64 -12.14
C THR A 129 1.77 -4.18 -11.70
N ALA A 130 1.22 -3.81 -10.54
CA ALA A 130 1.38 -2.46 -9.98
C ALA A 130 2.75 -2.26 -9.30
N LEU A 131 3.55 -3.34 -9.15
CA LEU A 131 4.87 -3.33 -8.53
C LEU A 131 6.01 -3.43 -9.56
N THR A 132 5.69 -3.38 -10.85
CA THR A 132 6.61 -3.47 -12.00
C THR A 132 6.53 -2.22 -12.83
#